data_AF-A0AAU3I700-F1
#
_entry.id   AF-A0AAU3I700-F1
#
_cell.length_a   1.000
_cell.length_b   1.000
_cell.length_c   1.000
_cell.angle_alpha   90.00
_cell.angle_beta   90.00
_cell.angle_gamma   90.00
#
_symmetry.space_group_name_H-M   'P 1'
#
loop_
_entity.id
_entity.type
_entity.pdbx_description
1 polymer ?
#
loop_
_entity_poly.entity_id
_entity_poly.type
_entity_poly.pdbx_seq_one_letter_code
_entity_poly.pdbx_strand_id
1 'polypeptide(L)'
;MAPQNPSLPSDPASGPVEFSIDLTAQEVQRQAQVLAALGPDWDPMEVMRQEEAAYALLYSGLDERQQRVYDDLVAAGVLPRRGDGRAAA
;
A
#
# COMPACT_ATOMS: atom_id res chain seq x y z
N MET A 1 -55.17 -13.97 18.03
CA MET A 1 -54.25 -14.74 18.90
C MET A 1 -52.84 -14.47 18.38
N ALA A 2 -52.08 -13.58 19.03
CA ALA A 2 -50.74 -13.22 18.57
C ALA A 2 -49.76 -14.36 18.89
N PRO A 3 -48.82 -14.72 18.00
CA PRO A 3 -47.85 -15.77 18.29
C PRO A 3 -46.91 -15.29 19.40
N GLN A 4 -46.90 -16.03 20.51
CA GLN A 4 -45.95 -15.85 21.60
C GLN A 4 -44.60 -16.36 21.10
N ASN A 5 -43.65 -15.45 20.88
CA ASN A 5 -42.25 -15.84 20.68
C ASN A 5 -41.73 -16.40 22.01
N PRO A 6 -41.25 -17.65 22.07
CA PRO A 6 -40.67 -18.18 23.29
C PRO A 6 -39.41 -17.35 23.63
N SER A 7 -39.43 -16.64 24.76
CA SER A 7 -38.21 -16.09 25.35
C SER A 7 -37.34 -17.27 25.76
N LEU A 8 -36.28 -17.50 24.99
CA LEU A 8 -35.20 -18.41 25.38
C LEU A 8 -34.58 -17.87 26.68
N PRO A 9 -34.26 -18.74 27.66
CA PRO A 9 -33.52 -18.32 28.84
C PRO A 9 -32.19 -17.70 28.40
N SER A 10 -31.93 -16.47 28.84
CA SER A 10 -30.61 -15.86 28.69
C SER A 10 -29.63 -16.67 29.52
N ASP A 11 -28.74 -17.42 28.86
CA ASP A 11 -27.64 -18.11 29.52
C ASP A 11 -26.74 -17.05 30.19
N PRO A 12 -26.47 -17.11 31.51
CA PRO A 12 -25.58 -16.17 32.18
C PRO A 12 -24.15 -16.20 31.61
N ALA A 13 -23.79 -17.22 30.83
CA ALA A 13 -22.54 -17.28 30.06
C ALA A 13 -22.60 -16.54 28.70
N SER A 14 -23.77 -16.06 28.25
CA SER A 14 -23.94 -15.31 26.99
C SER A 14 -23.66 -13.81 27.13
N GLY A 15 -22.79 -13.42 28.06
CA GLY A 15 -22.28 -12.06 28.17
C GLY A 15 -21.23 -11.77 27.07
N PRO A 16 -21.06 -10.50 26.67
CA PRO A 16 -19.98 -10.14 25.75
C PRO A 16 -18.61 -10.51 26.36
N VAL A 17 -17.78 -11.18 25.58
CA VAL A 17 -16.42 -11.57 25.96
C VAL A 17 -15.46 -10.45 25.56
N GLU A 18 -14.51 -10.15 26.43
CA GLU A 18 -13.45 -9.20 26.11
C GLU A 18 -12.60 -9.73 24.95
N PHE A 19 -12.49 -8.92 23.90
CA PHE A 19 -11.74 -9.23 22.70
C PHE A 19 -10.76 -8.10 22.40
N SER A 20 -9.47 -8.38 22.54
CA SER A 20 -8.39 -7.47 22.23
C SER A 20 -7.47 -8.08 21.16
N ILE A 21 -7.13 -7.31 20.13
CA ILE A 21 -6.12 -7.67 19.13
C ILE A 21 -4.96 -6.68 19.23
N ASP A 22 -3.74 -7.20 19.29
CA ASP A 22 -2.53 -6.41 19.05
C ASP A 22 -2.31 -6.23 17.54
N LEU A 23 -2.66 -5.05 17.03
CA LEU A 23 -2.48 -4.72 15.61
C LEU A 23 -1.01 -4.59 15.21
N THR A 24 -0.12 -4.23 16.14
CA THR A 24 1.32 -4.13 15.85
C THR A 24 1.89 -5.52 15.59
N ALA A 25 1.56 -6.50 16.43
CA ALA A 25 1.95 -7.89 16.19
C ALA A 25 1.37 -8.44 14.88
N GLN A 26 0.09 -8.13 14.58
CA GLN A 26 -0.54 -8.54 13.33
C GLN A 26 0.12 -7.91 12.09
N GLU A 27 0.56 -6.64 12.17
CA GLU A 27 1.23 -5.99 11.06
C GLU A 27 2.61 -6.59 10.80
N VAL A 28 3.39 -6.89 11.84
CA VAL A 28 4.67 -7.59 11.68
C VAL A 28 4.46 -8.96 11.02
N GLN A 29 3.43 -9.69 11.42
CA GLN A 29 3.10 -10.98 10.81
C GLN A 29 2.69 -10.80 9.34
N ARG A 30 1.88 -9.80 9.01
CA ARG A 30 1.48 -9.49 7.63
C ARG A 30 2.71 -9.18 6.76
N GLN A 31 3.62 -8.33 7.24
CA GLN A 31 4.84 -7.98 6.51
C GLN A 31 5.73 -9.20 6.27
N ALA A 32 5.91 -10.06 7.28
CA ALA A 32 6.67 -11.29 7.12
C ALA A 32 6.06 -12.24 6.08
N GLN A 33 4.73 -12.38 6.06
CA GLN A 33 4.04 -13.19 5.04
C GLN A 33 4.16 -12.60 3.63
N VAL A 34 4.13 -11.27 3.51
CA VAL A 34 4.38 -10.59 2.22
C VAL A 34 5.78 -10.88 1.71
N LEU A 35 6.80 -10.73 2.55
CA LEU A 35 8.19 -11.03 2.17
C LEU A 35 8.37 -12.50 1.80
N ALA A 36 7.75 -13.41 2.55
CA ALA A 36 7.78 -14.84 2.23
C ALA A 36 7.12 -15.15 0.87
N ALA A 37 6.01 -14.47 0.54
CA ALA A 37 5.32 -14.65 -0.73
C ALA A 37 6.10 -14.11 -1.93
N LEU A 38 6.91 -13.06 -1.75
CA LEU A 38 7.80 -12.52 -2.79
C LEU A 38 8.97 -13.47 -3.09
N GLY A 39 9.37 -14.28 -2.10
CA GLY A 39 10.37 -15.34 -2.27
C GLY A 39 11.82 -14.84 -2.19
N PRO A 40 12.80 -15.78 -2.17
CA PRO A 40 14.21 -15.47 -1.93
C PRO A 40 14.89 -14.75 -3.11
N ASP A 41 14.32 -14.84 -4.31
CA ASP A 41 14.87 -14.22 -5.52
C ASP A 41 14.42 -12.76 -5.70
N TRP A 42 13.57 -12.25 -4.80
CA TRP A 42 13.10 -10.88 -4.87
C TRP A 42 14.22 -9.89 -4.49
N ASP A 43 14.70 -9.14 -5.48
CA ASP A 43 15.62 -8.00 -5.28
C ASP A 43 14.81 -6.69 -5.22
N PRO A 44 14.58 -6.09 -4.04
CA PRO A 44 13.84 -4.83 -3.92
C PRO A 44 14.54 -3.67 -4.62
N MET A 45 15.87 -3.70 -4.73
CA MET A 45 16.62 -2.66 -5.41
C MET A 45 16.45 -2.77 -6.92
N GLU A 46 16.35 -3.99 -7.47
CA GLU A 46 16.03 -4.18 -8.88
C GLU A 46 14.62 -3.68 -9.21
N VAL A 47 13.63 -3.98 -8.37
CA VAL A 47 12.26 -3.47 -8.57
C VAL A 47 12.23 -1.94 -8.56
N MET A 48 12.96 -1.28 -7.65
CA MET A 48 13.05 0.19 -7.62
C MET A 48 13.72 0.76 -8.89
N ARG A 49 14.79 0.13 -9.38
CA ARG A 49 15.45 0.53 -10.64
C ARG A 49 14.54 0.37 -11.84
N GLN A 50 13.80 -0.74 -11.91
CA GLN A 50 12.86 -1.01 -12.99
C GLN A 50 11.70 -0.01 -13.00
N GLU A 51 11.17 0.35 -11.83
CA GLU A 51 10.16 1.38 -11.69
C GLU A 51 10.67 2.75 -12.17
N GLU A 52 11.88 3.14 -11.79
CA GLU A 52 12.50 4.39 -12.26
C GLU A 52 12.70 4.38 -13.79
N ALA A 53 13.13 3.25 -14.36
CA ALA A 53 13.25 3.09 -15.80
C ALA A 53 11.87 3.20 -16.51
N ALA A 54 10.82 2.61 -15.93
CA ALA A 54 9.46 2.73 -16.45
C ALA A 54 8.96 4.18 -16.40
N TYR A 55 9.21 4.91 -15.31
CA TYR A 55 8.91 6.35 -15.22
C TYR A 55 9.68 7.16 -16.25
N ALA A 56 10.94 6.82 -16.50
CA ALA A 56 11.72 7.44 -17.56
C ALA A 56 11.12 7.14 -18.95
N LEU A 57 10.47 6.01 -19.19
CA LEU A 57 9.81 5.77 -20.48
C LEU A 57 8.57 6.65 -20.66
N LEU A 58 7.77 6.91 -19.60
CA LEU A 58 6.55 7.73 -19.67
C LEU A 58 6.80 9.16 -20.18
N TYR A 59 7.94 9.74 -19.79
CA TYR A 59 8.34 11.10 -20.18
C TYR A 59 9.50 11.08 -21.19
N SER A 60 9.60 10.01 -21.99
CA SER A 60 10.54 9.92 -23.10
C SER A 60 9.93 10.50 -24.38
N GLY A 61 10.77 10.96 -25.30
CA GLY A 61 10.32 11.44 -26.61
C GLY A 61 9.43 12.68 -26.57
N LEU A 62 9.52 13.49 -25.51
CA LEU A 62 8.75 14.74 -25.40
C LEU A 62 9.19 15.73 -26.47
N ASP A 63 8.23 16.38 -27.11
CA ASP A 63 8.50 17.55 -27.94
C ASP A 63 8.87 18.78 -27.10
N GLU A 64 9.30 19.86 -27.74
CA GLU A 64 9.76 21.08 -27.05
C GLU A 64 8.68 21.75 -26.17
N ARG A 65 7.39 21.58 -26.50
CA ARG A 65 6.31 22.12 -25.69
C ARG A 65 6.06 21.23 -24.49
N GLN A 66 6.02 19.93 -24.70
CA GLN A 66 5.84 18.92 -23.66
C GLN A 66 7.00 18.93 -22.66
N GLN A 67 8.23 19.11 -23.15
CA GLN A 67 9.42 19.23 -22.30
C GLN A 67 9.32 20.44 -21.37
N ARG A 68 8.90 21.60 -21.88
CA ARG A 68 8.69 22.80 -21.05
C ARG A 68 7.64 22.58 -19.96
N VAL A 69 6.51 21.94 -20.30
CA VAL A 69 5.49 21.60 -19.30
C VAL A 69 6.03 20.61 -18.26
N TYR A 70 6.81 19.61 -18.68
CA TYR A 70 7.46 18.69 -17.76
C TYR A 70 8.40 19.42 -16.79
N ASP A 71 9.24 20.32 -17.32
CA ASP A 71 10.18 21.10 -16.50
C ASP A 71 9.45 22.01 -15.50
N ASP A 72 8.36 22.66 -15.91
CA ASP A 72 7.51 23.48 -15.03
C ASP A 72 6.89 22.64 -13.91
N LEU A 73 6.40 21.43 -14.22
CA LEU A 73 5.82 20.52 -13.24
C LEU A 73 6.86 19.97 -12.26
N VAL A 74 8.09 19.73 -12.73
CA VAL A 74 9.21 19.35 -11.85
C VAL A 74 9.58 20.51 -10.93
N ALA A 75 9.69 21.73 -11.46
CA ALA A 75 9.99 22.92 -10.67
C ALA A 75 8.91 23.22 -9.61
N ALA A 76 7.65 22.94 -9.93
CA ALA A 76 6.53 23.06 -9.00
C ALA A 76 6.44 21.90 -7.98
N GLY A 77 7.29 20.87 -8.09
CA GLY A 77 7.27 19.69 -7.23
C GLY A 77 6.10 18.74 -7.49
N VAL A 78 5.37 18.92 -8.59
CA VAL A 78 4.25 18.04 -8.98
C VAL A 78 4.79 16.72 -9.54
N LEU A 79 5.88 16.79 -10.32
CA LEU A 79 6.55 15.62 -10.86
C LEU A 79 7.93 15.44 -10.23
N PRO A 80 8.35 14.19 -9.98
CA PRO A 80 9.73 13.92 -9.60
C PRO A 80 10.65 14.19 -10.78
N ARG A 81 11.85 14.70 -10.49
CA ARG A 81 12.91 14.84 -11.48
C ARG A 81 13.43 13.45 -11.88
N ARG A 82 13.61 13.24 -13.18
CA ARG A 82 14.18 12.00 -13.72
C ARG A 82 15.60 11.79 -13.18
N GLY A 83 15.87 10.61 -12.61
CA GLY A 83 17.21 10.21 -12.16
C GLY A 83 17.55 10.60 -10.72
N ASP A 84 16.64 11.26 -9.99
CA ASP A 84 16.88 11.63 -8.59
C ASP A 84 16.63 10.48 -7.62
N GLY A 85 16.19 9.31 -8.09
CA GLY A 85 15.91 8.14 -7.28
C GLY A 85 14.83 8.40 -6.23
N ARG A 86 13.63 7.85 -6.41
CA ARG A 86 12.54 7.92 -5.40
C ARG A 86 12.90 7.34 -4.01
N ALA A 87 14.11 6.80 -3.85
CA ALA A 87 14.64 6.25 -2.60
C ALA A 87 15.25 7.29 -1.63
N ALA A 88 15.29 8.58 -1.97
CA ALA A 88 15.79 9.63 -1.07
C ALA A 88 14.69 10.67 -0.76
N ALA A 89 13.80 10.34 0.16
CA ALA A 89 13.03 11.29 0.97
C ALA A 89 12.60 10.62 2.29
#